data_AF-A2DXZ2-F1
#
_entry.id   AF-A2DXZ2-F1
#
_cell.length_a   1.000
_cell.length_b   1.000
_cell.length_c   1.000
_cell.angle_alpha   90.00
_cell.angle_beta   90.00
_cell.angle_gamma   90.00
#
_symmetry.space_group_name_H-M   'P 1'
#
loop_
_entity.id
_entity.type
_entity.pdbx_description
1 polymer ?
#
loop_
_entity_poly.entity_id
_entity_poly.type
_entity_poly.pdbx_seq_one_letter_code
_entity_poly.pdbx_strand_id
1 'polypeptide(L)'
;MSKAPTQFSAKSKIYASLHQDEIADRTRQAFEKAGGPNHFQSKTVSLAAKEVVGSKEHKFCTLQPRITPIDNDPWKDGFSLVVAFLKHYKMQNTLDTIMTELGSSPFPEQKHVYDPNLTETYFKQLTDLQENFAARDFEQNVMNFMEDIKYEDALQFSPLVSQSPISKKRPLKYDTKPVQKGRKKV
;
A
#
# COMPACT_ATOMS: atom_id res chain seq x y z
N MET A 1 -15.96 42.10 -58.90
CA MET A 1 -15.85 42.63 -57.53
C MET A 1 -14.93 41.72 -56.72
N SER A 2 -13.65 42.08 -56.59
CA SER A 2 -12.65 41.32 -55.82
C SER A 2 -12.53 41.94 -54.44
N LYS A 3 -12.85 41.19 -53.37
CA LYS A 3 -12.65 41.64 -51.98
C LYS A 3 -11.16 41.51 -51.64
N ALA A 4 -10.53 42.62 -51.29
CA ALA A 4 -9.15 42.65 -50.82
C ALA A 4 -9.01 41.87 -49.49
N PRO A 5 -7.89 41.15 -49.26
CA PRO A 5 -7.66 40.42 -48.02
C PRO A 5 -7.37 41.39 -46.88
N THR A 6 -8.14 41.27 -45.80
CA THR A 6 -7.98 42.04 -44.57
C THR A 6 -6.61 41.75 -43.95
N GLN A 7 -5.65 42.66 -44.12
CA GLN A 7 -4.35 42.56 -43.48
C GLN A 7 -4.49 42.89 -41.99
N PHE A 8 -4.61 41.86 -41.15
CA PHE A 8 -4.51 42.02 -39.70
C PHE A 8 -3.09 42.47 -39.33
N SER A 9 -3.01 43.59 -38.59
CA SER A 9 -1.77 44.18 -38.07
C SER A 9 -0.93 43.16 -37.30
N ALA A 10 0.39 43.14 -37.53
CA ALA A 10 1.31 42.21 -36.88
C ALA A 10 1.21 42.24 -35.35
N LYS A 11 0.89 43.40 -34.75
CA LYS A 11 0.67 43.53 -33.32
C LYS A 11 -0.54 42.72 -32.82
N SER A 12 -1.67 42.72 -33.55
CA SER A 12 -2.86 41.97 -33.12
C SER A 12 -2.65 40.46 -33.19
N LYS A 13 -1.82 39.98 -34.13
CA LYS A 13 -1.43 38.57 -34.21
C LYS A 13 -0.57 38.14 -33.01
N ILE A 14 0.36 38.99 -32.59
CA ILE A 14 1.23 38.73 -31.42
C ILE A 14 0.42 38.74 -30.11
N TYR A 15 -0.54 39.67 -29.95
CA TYR A 15 -1.42 39.66 -28.78
C TYR A 15 -2.36 38.45 -28.76
N ALA A 16 -2.87 38.02 -29.92
CA ALA A 16 -3.68 36.83 -30.02
C ALA A 16 -2.89 35.56 -29.68
N SER A 17 -1.62 35.45 -30.11
CA SER A 17 -0.76 34.31 -29.76
C SER A 17 -0.39 34.31 -28.28
N LEU A 18 -0.02 35.46 -27.70
CA LEU A 18 0.28 35.57 -26.27
C LEU A 18 -0.93 35.17 -25.40
N HIS A 19 -2.14 35.59 -25.79
CA HIS A 19 -3.37 35.22 -25.09
C HIS A 19 -3.70 33.73 -25.28
N GLN A 20 -3.37 33.15 -26.43
CA GLN A 20 -3.56 31.72 -26.67
C GLN A 20 -2.59 30.86 -25.86
N ASP A 21 -1.33 31.29 -25.74
CA ASP A 21 -0.32 30.62 -24.91
C ASP A 21 -0.71 30.66 -23.42
N GLU A 22 -1.21 31.80 -22.94
CA GLU A 22 -1.70 31.92 -21.55
C GLU A 22 -2.89 31.00 -21.27
N ILE A 23 -3.85 30.91 -22.22
CA ILE A 23 -4.97 29.95 -22.11
C ILE A 23 -4.44 28.52 -22.10
N ALA A 24 -3.49 28.18 -22.96
CA ALA A 24 -2.91 26.84 -23.04
C ALA A 24 -2.23 26.47 -21.71
N ASP A 25 -1.47 27.38 -21.10
CA ASP A 25 -0.80 27.13 -19.83
C ASP A 25 -1.79 26.98 -18.67
N ARG A 26 -2.81 27.85 -18.58
CA ARG A 26 -3.87 27.70 -17.57
C ARG A 26 -4.63 26.39 -17.73
N THR A 27 -4.90 25.98 -18.97
CA THR A 27 -5.56 24.71 -19.27
C THR A 27 -4.67 23.53 -18.87
N ARG A 28 -3.36 23.57 -19.18
CA ARG A 28 -2.40 22.55 -18.78
C ARG A 28 -2.34 22.41 -17.26
N GLN A 29 -2.22 23.52 -16.53
CA GLN A 29 -2.19 23.51 -15.06
C GLN A 29 -3.48 22.95 -14.46
N ALA A 30 -4.65 23.34 -14.99
CA ALA A 30 -5.93 22.81 -14.53
C ALA A 30 -6.03 21.29 -14.78
N PHE A 31 -5.56 20.84 -15.94
CA PHE A 31 -5.53 19.42 -16.30
C PHE A 31 -4.58 18.61 -15.42
N GLU A 32 -3.38 19.12 -15.14
CA GLU A 32 -2.41 18.50 -14.23
C GLU A 32 -2.94 18.44 -12.81
N LYS A 33 -3.50 19.54 -12.30
CA LYS A 33 -4.11 19.61 -10.96
C LYS A 33 -5.29 18.65 -10.80
N ALA A 34 -6.05 18.42 -11.86
CA ALA A 34 -7.14 17.45 -11.88
C ALA A 34 -6.64 15.99 -11.94
N GLY A 35 -5.33 15.74 -12.04
CA GLY A 35 -4.76 14.40 -12.16
C GLY A 35 -4.94 13.78 -13.56
N GLY A 36 -5.13 14.61 -14.59
CA GLY A 36 -5.29 14.18 -15.97
C GLY A 36 -4.21 13.20 -16.45
N PRO A 37 -2.90 13.50 -16.25
CA PRO A 37 -1.83 12.57 -16.62
C PRO A 37 -1.97 11.17 -15.99
N ASN A 38 -2.29 11.12 -14.69
CA ASN A 38 -2.46 9.86 -13.96
C ASN A 38 -3.65 9.05 -14.50
N HIS A 39 -4.74 9.74 -14.86
CA HIS A 39 -5.88 9.09 -15.49
C HIS A 39 -5.49 8.41 -16.81
N PHE A 40 -4.81 9.14 -17.72
CA PHE A 40 -4.37 8.56 -19.00
C PHE A 40 -3.38 7.43 -18.82
N GLN A 41 -2.44 7.55 -17.88
CA GLN A 41 -1.50 6.48 -17.58
C GLN A 41 -2.24 5.22 -17.11
N SER A 42 -3.14 5.35 -16.12
CA SER A 42 -3.93 4.22 -15.61
C SER A 42 -4.75 3.55 -16.71
N LYS A 43 -5.34 4.35 -17.62
CA LYS A 43 -6.14 3.85 -18.74
C LYS A 43 -5.28 3.12 -19.76
N THR A 44 -4.11 3.67 -20.07
CA THR A 44 -3.16 3.08 -21.02
C THR A 44 -2.68 1.72 -20.52
N VAL A 45 -2.29 1.64 -19.25
CA VAL A 45 -1.86 0.38 -18.61
C VAL A 45 -3.01 -0.63 -18.61
N SER A 46 -4.23 -0.20 -18.28
CA SER A 46 -5.42 -1.07 -18.30
C SER A 46 -5.69 -1.66 -19.69
N LEU A 47 -5.56 -0.86 -20.76
CA LEU A 47 -5.72 -1.35 -22.12
C LEU A 47 -4.59 -2.29 -22.52
N ALA A 48 -3.35 -1.98 -22.13
CA ALA A 48 -2.20 -2.85 -22.38
C ALA A 48 -2.36 -4.20 -21.68
N ALA A 49 -2.76 -4.21 -20.41
CA ALA A 49 -3.00 -5.44 -19.65
C ALA A 49 -4.07 -6.31 -20.32
N LYS A 50 -5.16 -5.72 -20.82
CA LYS A 50 -6.22 -6.48 -21.53
C LYS A 50 -5.74 -7.13 -22.82
N GLU A 51 -4.81 -6.49 -23.53
CA GLU A 51 -4.27 -7.02 -24.78
C GLU A 51 -3.17 -8.05 -24.54
N VAL A 52 -2.36 -7.83 -23.51
CA VAL A 52 -1.20 -8.67 -23.19
C VAL A 52 -1.62 -9.92 -22.43
N VAL A 53 -2.37 -9.78 -21.34
CA VAL A 53 -2.61 -10.88 -20.40
C VAL A 53 -3.40 -12.00 -21.07
N GLY A 54 -2.81 -13.20 -21.10
CA GLY A 54 -3.40 -14.37 -21.76
C GLY A 54 -3.24 -14.41 -23.28
N SER A 55 -2.59 -13.42 -23.89
CA SER A 55 -2.27 -13.43 -25.32
C SER A 55 -1.26 -14.53 -25.65
N LYS A 56 -1.49 -15.20 -26.78
CA LYS A 56 -0.59 -16.25 -27.31
C LYS A 56 0.47 -15.68 -28.24
N GLU A 57 0.46 -14.37 -28.49
CA GLU A 57 1.44 -13.74 -29.35
C GLU A 57 2.82 -13.74 -28.70
N HIS A 58 3.82 -14.24 -29.43
CA HIS A 58 5.18 -14.39 -28.89
C HIS A 58 5.78 -13.05 -28.41
N LYS A 59 5.45 -11.94 -29.08
CA LYS A 59 5.92 -10.60 -28.72
C LYS A 59 5.47 -10.14 -27.33
N PHE A 60 4.44 -10.77 -26.76
CA PHE A 60 3.89 -10.46 -25.44
C PHE A 60 4.27 -11.49 -24.36
N CYS A 61 5.06 -12.51 -24.70
CA CYS A 61 5.46 -13.57 -23.77
C CYS A 61 6.22 -13.03 -22.55
N THR A 62 7.06 -12.00 -22.75
CA THR A 62 7.82 -11.35 -21.67
C THR A 62 7.01 -10.38 -20.84
N LEU A 63 5.86 -9.94 -21.35
CA LEU A 63 4.97 -8.99 -20.68
C LEU A 63 3.86 -9.67 -19.87
N GLN A 64 3.80 -11.01 -19.87
CA GLN A 64 2.83 -11.73 -19.06
C GLN A 64 3.10 -11.50 -17.57
N PRO A 65 2.05 -11.21 -16.77
CA PRO A 65 2.19 -11.07 -15.33
C PRO A 65 2.60 -12.42 -14.72
N ARG A 66 3.54 -12.36 -13.77
CA ARG A 66 4.01 -13.52 -13.01
C ARG A 66 3.72 -13.31 -11.53
N ILE A 67 2.44 -13.25 -11.20
CA ILE A 67 1.99 -13.01 -9.83
C ILE A 67 1.96 -14.35 -9.10
N THR A 68 2.83 -14.48 -8.10
CA THR A 68 2.80 -15.62 -7.17
C THR A 68 1.90 -15.28 -5.99
N PRO A 69 1.06 -16.22 -5.51
CA PRO A 69 0.29 -16.00 -4.29
C PRO A 69 1.24 -15.80 -3.12
N ILE A 70 1.10 -14.67 -2.42
CA ILE A 70 1.88 -14.35 -1.22
C ILE A 70 1.02 -14.67 -0.01
N ASP A 71 1.41 -15.72 0.72
CA ASP A 71 0.75 -16.12 1.96
C ASP A 71 1.43 -15.46 3.16
N ASN A 72 1.30 -14.13 3.25
CA ASN A 72 1.85 -13.34 4.34
C ASN A 72 0.78 -12.38 4.85
N ASP A 73 0.46 -12.48 6.14
CA ASP A 73 -0.60 -11.72 6.79
C ASP A 73 -0.43 -10.20 6.67
N PRO A 74 0.72 -9.59 7.04
CA PRO A 74 1.02 -8.19 6.78
C PRO A 74 0.83 -7.76 5.33
N TRP A 75 1.18 -8.64 4.37
CA TRP A 75 1.01 -8.33 2.96
C TRP A 75 -0.47 -8.32 2.55
N LYS A 76 -1.26 -9.31 3.00
CA LYS A 76 -2.71 -9.36 2.76
C LYS A 76 -3.43 -8.18 3.39
N ASP A 77 -3.00 -7.74 4.57
CA ASP A 77 -3.56 -6.60 5.28
C ASP A 77 -3.28 -5.29 4.52
N GLY A 78 -2.02 -5.04 4.15
CA GLY A 78 -1.64 -3.89 3.34
C GLY A 78 -2.33 -3.86 1.97
N PHE A 79 -2.44 -5.02 1.32
CA PHE A 79 -3.19 -5.14 0.06
C PHE A 79 -4.67 -4.81 0.24
N SER A 80 -5.28 -5.26 1.34
CA SER A 80 -6.68 -4.97 1.66
C SER A 80 -6.91 -3.48 1.88
N LEU A 81 -5.98 -2.78 2.55
CA LEU A 81 -6.03 -1.33 2.74
C LEU A 81 -5.95 -0.58 1.41
N VAL A 82 -5.01 -0.96 0.54
CA VAL A 82 -4.86 -0.36 -0.79
C VAL A 82 -6.11 -0.57 -1.63
N VAL A 83 -6.68 -1.78 -1.63
CA VAL A 83 -7.92 -2.08 -2.36
C VAL A 83 -9.10 -1.25 -1.82
N ALA A 84 -9.21 -1.07 -0.51
CA ALA A 84 -10.24 -0.22 0.10
C ALA A 84 -10.11 1.24 -0.35
N PHE A 85 -8.88 1.76 -0.40
CA PHE A 85 -8.58 3.09 -0.89
C PHE A 85 -8.95 3.26 -2.37
N LEU A 86 -8.52 2.33 -3.23
CA LEU A 86 -8.84 2.38 -4.66
C LEU A 86 -10.37 2.36 -4.90
N LYS A 87 -11.10 1.59 -4.10
CA LYS A 87 -12.58 1.57 -4.14
C LYS A 87 -13.18 2.90 -3.67
N HIS A 88 -12.68 3.48 -2.57
CA HIS A 88 -13.18 4.75 -2.03
C HIS A 88 -13.13 5.88 -3.07
N TYR A 89 -12.00 6.03 -3.77
CA TYR A 89 -11.83 7.06 -4.81
C TYR A 89 -12.28 6.62 -6.21
N LYS A 90 -12.96 5.48 -6.34
CA LYS A 90 -13.49 4.97 -7.62
C LYS A 90 -12.41 4.85 -8.70
N MET A 91 -11.22 4.39 -8.33
CA MET A 91 -10.09 4.18 -9.25
C MET A 91 -10.27 2.90 -10.08
N GLN A 92 -11.35 2.86 -10.88
CA GLN A 92 -11.82 1.66 -11.55
C GLN A 92 -10.81 1.09 -12.54
N ASN A 93 -10.11 1.94 -13.30
CA ASN A 93 -9.08 1.48 -14.25
C ASN A 93 -8.03 0.62 -13.55
N THR A 94 -7.57 1.04 -12.37
CA THR A 94 -6.56 0.30 -11.60
C THR A 94 -7.14 -1.01 -11.06
N LEU A 95 -8.35 -0.99 -10.50
CA LEU A 95 -9.03 -2.19 -10.02
C LEU A 95 -9.22 -3.21 -11.14
N ASP A 96 -9.72 -2.78 -12.30
CA ASP A 96 -9.89 -3.64 -13.47
C ASP A 96 -8.56 -4.22 -13.96
N THR A 97 -7.50 -3.43 -13.92
CA THR A 97 -6.15 -3.86 -14.31
C THR A 97 -5.64 -4.95 -13.37
N ILE A 98 -5.76 -4.75 -12.05
CA ILE A 98 -5.39 -5.75 -11.04
C ILE A 98 -6.15 -7.06 -11.27
N MET A 99 -7.46 -6.99 -11.50
CA MET A 99 -8.29 -8.17 -11.76
C MET A 99 -7.89 -8.86 -13.07
N THR A 100 -7.55 -8.09 -14.10
CA THR A 100 -7.09 -8.63 -15.39
C THR A 100 -5.75 -9.35 -15.22
N GLU A 101 -4.78 -8.74 -14.52
CA GLU A 101 -3.45 -9.30 -14.32
C GLU A 101 -3.44 -10.52 -13.39
N LEU A 102 -4.32 -10.56 -12.39
CA LEU A 102 -4.53 -11.73 -11.55
C LEU A 102 -5.11 -12.91 -12.33
N GLY A 103 -5.96 -12.65 -13.33
CA GLY A 103 -6.55 -13.67 -14.19
C GLY A 103 -7.30 -14.74 -13.39
N SER A 104 -6.81 -15.98 -13.44
CA SER A 104 -7.38 -17.12 -12.68
C SER A 104 -6.81 -17.26 -11.26
N SER A 105 -5.82 -16.46 -10.88
CA SER A 105 -5.30 -16.44 -9.52
C SER A 105 -6.40 -15.93 -8.57
N PRO A 106 -6.61 -16.58 -7.41
CA PRO A 106 -7.55 -16.07 -6.43
C PRO A 106 -7.12 -14.67 -6.00
N PHE A 107 -8.11 -13.77 -5.87
CA PHE A 107 -7.88 -12.50 -5.21
C PHE A 107 -7.42 -12.79 -3.78
N PRO A 108 -6.37 -12.14 -3.27
CA PRO A 108 -5.91 -12.37 -1.90
C PRO A 108 -7.04 -12.27 -0.90
N GLU A 109 -7.17 -13.27 -0.03
CA GLU A 109 -8.14 -13.24 1.06
C GLU A 109 -7.91 -11.99 1.91
N GLN A 110 -8.97 -11.19 2.08
CA GLN A 110 -8.88 -9.96 2.85
C GLN A 110 -8.86 -10.32 4.33
N LYS A 111 -7.75 -10.03 5.01
CA LYS A 111 -7.62 -10.27 6.45
C LYS A 111 -8.45 -9.27 7.26
N HIS A 112 -8.49 -8.01 6.83
CA HIS A 112 -9.23 -6.94 7.48
C HIS A 112 -10.13 -6.21 6.49
N VAL A 113 -11.32 -5.82 6.95
CA VAL A 113 -12.24 -4.99 6.17
C VAL A 113 -12.11 -3.57 6.67
N TYR A 114 -11.39 -2.74 5.91
CA TYR A 114 -11.21 -1.33 6.24
C TYR A 114 -12.46 -0.51 5.90
N ASP A 115 -12.80 0.44 6.77
CA ASP A 115 -13.79 1.46 6.46
C ASP A 115 -13.23 2.39 5.36
N PRO A 116 -13.88 2.51 4.20
CA PRO A 116 -13.47 3.41 3.13
C PRO A 116 -13.25 4.85 3.60
N ASN A 117 -14.05 5.35 4.56
CA ASN A 117 -13.96 6.73 5.02
C ASN A 117 -12.74 7.01 5.92
N LEU A 118 -12.13 5.96 6.47
CA LEU A 118 -10.97 6.06 7.35
C LEU A 118 -9.65 5.74 6.63
N THR A 119 -9.69 5.38 5.35
CA THR A 119 -8.49 5.01 4.57
C THR A 119 -7.41 6.08 4.58
N GLU A 120 -7.76 7.36 4.41
CA GLU A 120 -6.79 8.48 4.52
C GLU A 120 -6.12 8.54 5.90
N THR A 121 -6.88 8.29 6.96
CA THR A 121 -6.37 8.31 8.34
C THR A 121 -5.37 7.19 8.56
N TYR A 122 -5.66 5.97 8.06
CA TYR A 122 -4.74 4.85 8.14
C TYR A 122 -3.44 5.13 7.37
N PHE A 123 -3.52 5.67 6.15
CA PHE A 123 -2.31 6.04 5.40
C PHE A 123 -1.49 7.12 6.11
N LYS A 124 -2.14 8.14 6.67
CA LYS A 124 -1.45 9.17 7.44
C LYS A 124 -0.71 8.58 8.64
N GLN A 125 -1.38 7.72 9.42
CA GLN A 125 -0.76 7.05 10.55
C GLN A 125 0.46 6.21 10.14
N LEU A 126 0.37 5.52 9.00
CA LEU A 126 1.49 4.74 8.46
C LEU A 126 2.68 5.63 8.04
N THR A 127 2.41 6.76 7.38
CA THR A 127 3.45 7.73 7.00
C THR A 127 4.10 8.36 8.23
N ASP A 128 3.30 8.81 9.20
CA ASP A 128 3.79 9.38 10.45
C ASP A 128 4.67 8.35 11.20
N LEU A 129 4.25 7.08 11.22
CA LEU A 129 4.99 5.98 11.83
C LEU A 129 6.31 5.69 11.07
N GLN A 130 6.29 5.73 9.74
CA GLN A 130 7.50 5.57 8.91
C GLN A 130 8.53 6.67 9.20
N GLU A 131 8.09 7.93 9.25
CA GLU A 131 8.96 9.07 9.57
C GLU A 131 9.54 8.94 10.98
N ASN A 132 8.71 8.54 11.95
CA ASN A 132 9.16 8.28 13.31
C ASN A 132 10.17 7.14 13.39
N PHE A 133 10.04 6.08 12.60
CA PHE A 133 11.05 5.01 12.53
C PHE A 133 12.36 5.48 11.90
N ALA A 134 12.30 6.29 10.85
CA ALA A 134 13.48 6.82 10.19
C ALA A 134 14.27 7.79 11.09
N ALA A 135 13.58 8.49 11.99
CA ALA A 135 14.19 9.44 12.93
C ALA A 135 14.76 8.78 14.21
N ARG A 136 14.57 7.47 14.41
CA ARG A 136 14.98 6.77 15.64
C ARG A 136 16.35 6.12 15.49
N ASP A 137 17.22 6.41 16.44
CA ASP A 137 18.46 5.66 16.64
C ASP A 137 18.19 4.29 17.28
N PHE A 138 19.13 3.36 17.10
CA PHE A 138 19.04 1.98 17.59
C PHE A 138 18.72 1.91 19.10
N GLU A 139 19.33 2.79 19.90
CA GLU A 139 19.12 2.84 21.35
C GLU A 139 17.67 3.21 21.72
N GLN A 140 17.06 4.14 20.97
CA GLN A 140 15.65 4.51 21.14
C GLN A 140 14.72 3.34 20.80
N ASN A 141 15.05 2.56 19.77
CA ASN A 141 14.28 1.37 19.38
C ASN A 141 14.37 0.26 20.44
N VAL A 142 15.54 0.07 21.06
CA VAL A 142 15.71 -0.89 22.17
C VAL A 142 14.91 -0.45 23.40
N MET A 143 14.91 0.84 23.74
CA MET A 143 14.15 1.36 24.87
C MET A 143 12.64 1.21 24.66
N ASN A 144 12.12 1.53 23.48
CA ASN A 144 10.71 1.35 23.15
C ASN A 144 10.31 -0.15 23.18
N PHE A 145 11.15 -1.04 22.65
CA PHE A 145 10.91 -2.48 22.73
C PHE A 145 10.88 -2.98 24.19
N MET A 146 11.76 -2.46 25.06
CA MET A 146 11.74 -2.79 26.49
C MET A 146 10.48 -2.24 27.19
N GLU A 147 9.97 -1.08 26.78
CA GLU A 147 8.71 -0.54 27.29
C GLU A 147 7.49 -1.36 26.83
N ASP A 148 7.45 -1.75 25.56
CA ASP A 148 6.38 -2.57 25.00
C ASP A 148 6.31 -3.97 25.67
N ILE A 149 7.47 -4.61 25.90
CA ILE A 149 7.53 -5.89 26.66
C ILE A 149 7.01 -5.71 28.08
N LYS A 150 7.43 -4.65 28.78
CA LYS A 150 6.97 -4.38 30.16
C LYS A 150 5.46 -4.15 30.22
N TYR A 151 4.89 -3.55 29.18
CA TYR A 151 3.45 -3.31 29.07
C TYR A 151 2.67 -4.61 28.83
N GLU A 152 3.16 -5.48 27.95
CA GLU A 152 2.62 -6.83 27.71
C GLU A 152 2.67 -7.71 28.97
N ASP A 153 3.79 -7.70 29.69
CA ASP A 153 3.91 -8.41 30.97
C ASP A 153 2.96 -7.84 32.03
N ALA A 154 2.79 -6.51 32.11
CA ALA A 154 1.85 -5.87 33.04
C ALA A 154 0.38 -6.22 32.76
N LEU A 155 0.02 -6.46 31.49
CA LEU A 155 -1.31 -6.93 31.11
C LEU A 155 -1.54 -8.40 31.51
N GLN A 156 -0.50 -9.24 31.53
CA GLN A 156 -0.61 -10.62 32.05
C GLN A 156 -0.81 -10.70 33.57
N PHE A 157 -0.40 -9.67 34.32
CA PHE A 157 -0.53 -9.60 35.78
C PHE A 157 -1.73 -8.78 36.29
N SER A 158 -2.60 -8.32 35.40
CA SER A 158 -3.83 -7.62 35.81
C SER A 158 -4.87 -8.63 36.37
N PRO A 159 -5.24 -8.59 37.67
CA PRO A 159 -6.07 -9.64 38.29
C PRO A 159 -7.56 -9.62 37.89
N LEU A 160 -7.98 -8.73 37.00
CA LEU A 160 -9.40 -8.41 36.78
C LEU A 160 -10.07 -9.14 35.60
N VAL A 161 -9.41 -10.09 34.94
CA VAL A 161 -10.07 -11.05 34.03
C VAL A 161 -10.04 -12.46 34.62
N SER A 162 -10.45 -12.57 35.89
CA SER A 162 -10.58 -13.85 36.59
C SER A 162 -12.02 -14.13 37.02
N GLN A 163 -12.97 -14.12 36.08
CA GLN A 163 -14.26 -14.80 36.29
C GLN A 163 -14.71 -15.58 35.06
N SER A 164 -14.15 -16.78 34.90
CA SER A 164 -14.96 -17.99 34.71
C SER A 164 -14.09 -19.24 35.00
N PRO A 165 -14.55 -20.17 35.86
CA PRO A 165 -13.75 -21.31 36.27
C PRO A 165 -14.01 -22.50 35.35
N ILE A 166 -12.96 -23.15 34.82
CA ILE A 166 -12.92 -24.61 34.59
C ILE A 166 -11.45 -25.07 34.58
N SER A 167 -11.03 -25.60 35.73
CA SER A 167 -10.42 -26.92 35.91
C SER A 167 -9.36 -27.39 34.89
N LYS A 168 -8.07 -27.43 35.28
CA LYS A 168 -7.42 -28.60 35.92
C LYS A 168 -5.91 -28.38 36.07
N LYS A 169 -5.47 -28.52 37.33
CA LYS A 169 -4.08 -28.53 37.78
C LYS A 169 -3.28 -29.67 37.12
N ARG A 170 -2.05 -29.40 36.67
CA ARG A 170 -0.94 -30.37 36.71
C ARG A 170 0.24 -29.72 37.42
N PRO A 171 0.79 -30.32 38.48
CA PRO A 171 2.07 -29.88 39.02
C PRO A 171 3.21 -30.44 38.16
N LEU A 172 4.04 -29.56 37.60
CA LEU A 172 5.37 -29.91 37.09
C LEU A 172 6.27 -30.19 38.29
N LYS A 173 6.61 -31.46 38.49
CA LYS A 173 7.68 -31.89 39.41
C LYS A 173 9.01 -31.58 38.73
N TYR A 174 9.81 -30.69 39.32
CA TYR A 174 11.22 -30.56 38.98
C TYR A 174 12.04 -31.51 39.87
N ASP A 175 12.62 -32.54 39.25
CA ASP A 175 13.61 -33.43 39.86
C ASP A 175 14.99 -32.77 39.77
N THR A 176 15.46 -32.18 40.86
CA THR A 176 16.86 -31.74 41.02
C THR A 176 17.70 -32.92 41.51
N LYS A 177 18.49 -33.53 40.61
CA LYS A 177 19.58 -34.44 41.01
C LYS A 177 20.91 -33.67 41.11
N PRO A 178 21.66 -33.77 42.22
CA PRO A 178 22.98 -33.18 42.33
C PRO A 178 24.05 -34.04 41.63
N VAL A 179 24.91 -33.38 40.85
CA VAL A 179 26.09 -33.98 40.21
C VAL A 179 27.17 -34.25 41.28
N GLN A 180 27.44 -35.53 41.56
CA GLN A 180 28.63 -35.93 42.33
C GLN A 180 29.83 -36.11 41.40
N LYS A 181 30.85 -35.25 41.53
CA LYS A 181 32.16 -35.41 40.89
C LYS A 181 32.98 -36.45 41.66
N GLY A 182 33.11 -37.65 41.09
CA GLY A 182 34.00 -38.70 41.55
C GLY A 182 35.46 -38.48 41.10
N ARG A 183 36.37 -38.56 42.07
CA ARG A 183 37.84 -38.55 41.95
C ARG A 183 38.38 -39.60 40.95
N LYS A 184 39.31 -39.19 40.08
CA LYS A 184 40.33 -40.10 39.53
C LYS A 184 41.48 -40.22 40.53
N LYS A 185 41.83 -41.44 40.92
CA LYS A 185 43.15 -41.77 41.48
C LYS A 185 43.96 -42.51 40.42
N VAL A 186 45.26 -42.22 40.50
CA VAL A 186 46.40 -42.77 39.76
C VAL A 186 46.43 -44.28 39.78
#